data_AF-A0A819FJI6-F1
#
_entry.id   AF-A0A819FJI6-F1
#
_cell.length_a   1.000
_cell.length_b   1.000
_cell.length_c   1.000
_cell.angle_alpha   90.00
_cell.angle_beta   90.00
_cell.angle_gamma   90.00
#
_symmetry.space_group_name_H-M   'P 1'
#
loop_
_entity.id
_entity.type
_entity.pdbx_description
1 polymer ?
#
loop_
_entity_poly.entity_id
_entity_poly.type
_entity_poly.pdbx_seq_one_letter_code
_entity_poly.pdbx_strand_id
1 'polypeptide(L)'
;MPKPSTNKSFVTIWNYYDFKSLKTNNHVEGCHHRLNNDLNNVVHPHFYIFIHVIQNDYAYNLAISSCHLATGILPPRKKLFVNRNARLHNLEERFKHQTLILNEYLEKVMRLI
;
A
#
# COMPACT_ATOMS: atom_id res chain seq x y z
N MET A 1 -29.77 45.60 1.34
CA MET A 1 -29.59 44.13 1.39
C MET A 1 -28.14 43.81 1.03
N PRO A 2 -27.33 43.21 1.91
CA PRO A 2 -25.96 42.82 1.56
C PRO A 2 -25.97 41.50 0.77
N LYS A 3 -25.13 41.40 -0.27
CA LYS A 3 -24.93 40.17 -1.07
C LYS A 3 -24.24 39.09 -0.21
N PRO A 4 -24.58 37.80 -0.38
CA PRO A 4 -23.87 36.73 0.32
C PRO A 4 -22.43 36.63 -0.21
N SER A 5 -21.46 36.79 0.69
CA SER A 5 -20.06 36.51 0.42
C SER A 5 -19.91 35.02 0.11
N THR A 6 -19.50 34.69 -1.11
CA THR A 6 -19.13 33.33 -1.49
C THR A 6 -17.93 32.91 -0.63
N ASN A 7 -18.18 32.16 0.44
CA ASN A 7 -17.16 31.36 1.10
C ASN A 7 -16.69 30.33 0.07
N LYS A 8 -15.66 30.68 -0.70
CA LYS A 8 -14.82 29.70 -1.38
C LYS A 8 -14.20 28.88 -0.27
N SER A 9 -14.80 27.73 0.03
CA SER A 9 -14.16 26.67 0.77
C SER A 9 -12.86 26.35 0.03
N PHE A 10 -11.74 26.85 0.55
CA PHE A 10 -10.43 26.44 0.08
C PHE A 10 -10.35 24.95 0.33
N VAL A 11 -10.42 24.16 -0.74
CA VAL A 11 -9.99 22.77 -0.72
C VAL A 11 -8.49 22.86 -0.45
N THR A 12 -8.11 22.68 0.81
CA THR A 12 -6.71 22.56 1.21
C THR A 12 -6.13 21.45 0.36
N ILE A 13 -5.17 21.80 -0.49
CA ILE A 13 -4.54 20.88 -1.43
C ILE A 13 -3.92 19.75 -0.60
N TRP A 14 -4.60 18.62 -0.59
CA TRP A 14 -4.30 17.45 0.23
C TRP A 14 -2.96 16.78 -0.16
N ASN A 15 -2.35 17.23 -1.26
CA ASN A 15 -1.06 16.79 -1.76
C ASN A 15 -0.07 17.97 -1.87
N TYR A 16 0.28 18.61 -0.75
CA TYR A 16 1.42 19.54 -0.74
C TYR A 16 2.72 18.74 -0.87
N TYR A 17 3.41 18.89 -2.00
CA TYR A 17 4.63 18.13 -2.32
C TYR A 17 5.80 18.43 -1.35
N ASP A 18 5.82 19.60 -0.71
CA ASP A 18 6.95 20.14 0.05
C ASP A 18 6.77 20.13 1.59
N PHE A 19 5.93 19.21 2.12
CA PHE A 19 5.81 19.03 3.57
C PHE A 19 6.90 18.07 4.08
N LYS A 20 7.77 18.56 4.97
CA LYS A 20 8.91 17.83 5.57
C LYS A 20 8.56 16.91 6.75
N SER A 21 7.28 16.68 7.05
CA SER A 21 6.88 15.68 8.04
C SER A 21 6.48 14.36 7.39
N LEU A 22 6.29 13.33 8.21
CA LEU A 22 5.86 11.98 7.82
C LEU A 22 4.63 12.04 6.90
N LYS A 23 4.83 11.85 5.59
CA LYS A 23 3.73 11.77 4.62
C LYS A 23 3.10 10.40 4.68
N THR A 24 1.81 10.35 4.96
CA THR A 24 0.97 9.20 4.62
C THR A 24 0.62 9.28 3.14
N ASN A 25 0.49 8.13 2.49
CA ASN A 25 0.00 8.07 1.12
C ASN A 25 -1.48 7.65 1.14
N ASN A 26 -2.19 7.91 0.05
CA ASN A 26 -3.61 7.56 -0.10
C ASN A 26 -3.90 6.08 0.21
N HIS A 27 -2.91 5.20 0.04
CA HIS A 27 -3.05 3.78 0.32
C HIS A 27 -3.13 3.51 1.82
N VAL A 28 -2.31 4.18 2.63
CA VAL A 28 -2.30 4.06 4.09
C VAL A 28 -3.59 4.61 4.70
N GLU A 29 -4.08 5.73 4.18
CA GLU A 29 -5.38 6.31 4.60
C GLU A 29 -6.55 5.44 4.17
N GLY A 30 -6.53 4.91 2.95
CA GLY A 30 -7.53 3.96 2.49
C GLY A 30 -7.55 2.66 3.32
N CYS A 31 -6.39 2.20 3.77
CA CYS A 31 -6.26 1.07 4.68
C CYS A 31 -6.88 1.38 6.06
N HIS A 32 -6.59 2.54 6.64
CA HIS A 32 -7.20 2.99 7.88
C HIS A 32 -8.73 3.12 7.77
N HIS A 33 -9.21 3.70 6.68
CA HIS A 33 -10.64 3.84 6.43
C HIS A 33 -11.33 2.47 6.33
N ARG A 34 -10.71 1.51 5.65
CA ARG A 34 -11.21 0.12 5.59
C ARG A 34 -11.24 -0.52 6.97
N LEU A 35 -10.20 -0.37 7.77
CA LEU A 35 -10.14 -0.89 9.14
C LEU A 35 -11.29 -0.36 9.99
N ASN A 36 -11.61 0.94 9.89
CA ASN A 36 -12.74 1.51 10.62
C ASN A 36 -14.07 0.88 10.19
N ASN A 37 -14.25 0.64 8.89
CA ASN A 37 -15.43 -0.02 8.36
C ASN A 37 -15.53 -1.49 8.83
N ASP A 38 -14.41 -2.22 8.87
CA ASP A 38 -14.35 -3.61 9.34
C ASP A 38 -14.65 -3.71 10.84
N LEU A 39 -14.34 -2.67 11.62
CA LEU A 39 -14.71 -2.52 13.03
C LEU A 39 -16.15 -2.01 13.21
N ASN A 40 -16.97 -2.02 12.16
CA ASN A 40 -18.34 -1.50 12.13
C ASN A 40 -18.47 -0.07 12.64
N ASN A 41 -17.42 0.75 12.52
CA ASN A 41 -17.35 2.09 13.10
C ASN A 41 -17.63 2.14 14.62
N VAL A 42 -17.50 1.01 15.33
CA VAL A 42 -17.67 0.94 16.79
C VAL A 42 -16.43 1.49 17.50
N VAL A 43 -15.27 1.25 16.91
CA VAL A 43 -13.98 1.76 17.37
C VAL A 43 -13.35 2.51 16.21
N HIS A 44 -12.94 3.76 16.46
CA HIS A 44 -12.22 4.60 15.51
C HIS A 44 -10.79 4.84 16.00
N PRO A 45 -9.86 3.88 15.79
CA PRO A 45 -8.47 4.09 16.14
C PRO A 45 -7.98 5.39 15.51
N HIS A 46 -7.40 6.27 16.32
CA HIS A 46 -6.87 7.52 15.81
C HIS A 46 -5.80 7.22 14.75
N PHE A 47 -5.84 7.92 13.61
CA PHE A 47 -4.97 7.65 12.47
C PHE A 47 -3.48 7.63 12.86
N TYR A 48 -3.06 8.53 13.75
CA TYR A 48 -1.71 8.55 14.31
C TYR A 48 -1.32 7.24 15.03
N ILE A 49 -2.23 6.67 15.84
CA ILE A 49 -1.98 5.41 16.56
C ILE A 49 -1.85 4.27 15.55
N PHE A 50 -2.71 4.26 14.54
CA PHE A 50 -2.64 3.30 13.44
C PHE A 50 -1.28 3.35 12.72
N ILE A 51 -0.76 4.54 12.40
CA ILE A 51 0.57 4.70 11.79
C ILE A 51 1.67 4.17 12.70
N HIS A 52 1.67 4.52 13.99
CA HIS A 52 2.68 4.06 14.94
C HIS A 52 2.69 2.55 15.09
N VAL A 53 1.52 1.92 15.14
CA VAL A 53 1.40 0.46 15.20
C VAL A 53 1.99 -0.19 13.96
N ILE A 54 1.70 0.34 12.76
CA ILE A 54 2.28 -0.16 11.50
C ILE A 54 3.80 -0.02 11.49
N GLN A 55 4.33 1.10 11.95
CA GLN A 55 5.78 1.34 11.99
C GLN A 55 6.47 0.38 12.96
N ASN A 56 5.88 0.16 14.13
CA ASN A 56 6.41 -0.79 15.12
C ASN A 56 6.37 -2.22 14.59
N ASP A 57 5.27 -2.63 13.94
CA ASP A 57 5.17 -3.94 13.31
C ASP A 57 6.22 -4.11 12.19
N TYR A 58 6.42 -3.08 11.37
CA TYR A 58 7.46 -3.09 10.34
C TYR A 58 8.87 -3.22 10.93
N ALA A 59 9.19 -2.44 11.96
CA ALA A 59 10.48 -2.49 12.64
C ALA A 59 10.72 -3.86 13.30
N TYR A 60 9.69 -4.44 13.91
CA TYR A 60 9.73 -5.79 14.48
C TYR A 60 9.98 -6.86 13.41
N ASN A 61 9.23 -6.82 12.31
CA ASN A 61 9.41 -7.75 11.19
C ASN A 61 10.77 -7.62 10.51
N LEU A 62 11.31 -6.39 10.42
CA LEU A 62 12.65 -6.14 9.92
C LEU A 62 13.71 -6.72 10.86
N ALA A 63 13.57 -6.53 12.17
CA ALA A 63 14.48 -7.10 13.16
C ALA A 63 14.48 -8.64 13.11
N ILE A 64 13.29 -9.25 13.05
CA ILE A 64 13.14 -10.69 12.83
C ILE A 64 13.82 -11.14 11.55
N SER A 65 13.62 -10.43 10.43
CA SER A 65 14.25 -10.75 9.15
C SER A 65 15.77 -10.64 9.23
N SER A 66 16.29 -9.64 9.93
CA SER A 66 17.73 -9.45 10.17
C SER A 66 18.32 -10.58 11.03
N CYS A 67 17.63 -10.99 12.11
CA CYS A 67 18.05 -12.11 12.95
C CYS A 67 18.06 -13.43 12.16
N HIS A 68 17.06 -13.66 11.31
CA HIS A 68 17.02 -14.81 10.41
C HIS A 68 18.17 -14.83 9.39
N LEU A 69 18.52 -13.68 8.82
CA LEU A 69 19.68 -13.53 7.94
C LEU A 69 20.99 -13.85 8.67
N ALA A 70 21.16 -13.35 9.89
CA ALA A 70 22.36 -13.59 10.70
C ALA A 70 22.51 -15.06 11.15
N THR A 71 21.39 -15.76 11.37
CA THR A 71 21.36 -17.18 11.76
C THR A 71 21.37 -18.14 10.57
N GLY A 72 21.27 -17.63 9.34
CA GLY A 72 21.19 -18.42 8.11
C GLY A 72 19.85 -19.14 7.90
N ILE A 73 18.89 -18.98 8.80
CA ILE A 73 17.55 -19.59 8.72
C ILE A 73 16.62 -18.55 8.11
N LEU A 74 16.35 -18.64 6.81
CA LEU A 74 15.39 -17.76 6.16
C LEU A 74 13.96 -18.06 6.63
N PRO A 75 13.14 -17.03 6.95
CA PRO A 75 11.75 -17.26 7.28
C PRO A 75 11.04 -17.89 6.07
N PRO A 76 10.10 -18.82 6.29
CA PRO A 76 9.40 -19.48 5.22
C PRO A 76 8.64 -18.43 4.40
N ARG A 77 9.12 -18.18 3.17
CA ARG A 77 8.40 -17.30 2.25
C ARG A 77 7.02 -17.89 2.00
N LYS A 78 5.98 -17.05 2.08
CA LYS A 78 4.62 -17.47 1.75
C LYS A 78 4.58 -17.93 0.29
N LYS A 79 4.53 -19.26 0.07
CA LYS A 79 4.65 -19.91 -1.26
C LYS A 79 3.69 -19.32 -2.29
N LEU A 80 2.49 -18.92 -1.88
CA LEU A 80 1.49 -18.28 -2.74
C LEU A 80 2.01 -16.99 -3.40
N PHE A 81 2.63 -16.10 -2.62
CA PHE A 81 3.16 -14.83 -3.14
C PHE A 81 4.41 -15.04 -3.99
N VAL A 82 5.26 -16.00 -3.60
CA VAL A 82 6.42 -16.39 -4.42
C VAL A 82 5.98 -16.89 -5.79
N ASN A 83 5.00 -17.79 -5.84
CA ASN A 83 4.46 -18.33 -7.08
C ASN A 83 3.76 -17.26 -7.92
N ARG A 84 3.00 -16.36 -7.28
CA ARG A 84 2.34 -15.24 -7.97
C ARG A 84 3.38 -14.30 -8.59
N ASN A 85 4.43 -13.97 -7.86
CA ASN A 85 5.50 -13.10 -8.34
C ASN A 85 6.31 -13.74 -9.48
N ALA A 86 6.62 -15.03 -9.38
CA ALA A 86 7.26 -15.78 -10.46
C ALA A 86 6.42 -15.79 -11.75
N ARG A 87 5.09 -15.91 -11.62
CA ARG A 87 4.16 -15.85 -12.75
C ARG A 87 4.11 -14.45 -13.37
N LEU A 88 4.10 -13.39 -12.57
CA LEU A 88 4.17 -12.01 -13.07
C LEU A 88 5.48 -11.76 -13.82
N HIS A 89 6.60 -12.16 -13.25
CA HIS A 89 7.91 -12.04 -13.90
C HIS A 89 7.96 -12.83 -15.22
N ASN A 90 7.36 -14.02 -15.29
CA ASN A 90 7.27 -14.76 -16.54
C ASN A 90 6.44 -14.02 -17.62
N LEU A 91 5.32 -13.40 -17.23
CA LEU A 91 4.51 -12.59 -18.15
C LEU A 91 5.27 -11.36 -18.64
N GLU A 92 6.02 -10.70 -17.74
CA GLU A 92 6.83 -9.54 -18.07
C GLU A 92 7.93 -9.90 -19.07
N GLU A 93 8.66 -11.00 -18.83
CA GLU A 93 9.69 -11.48 -19.75
C GLU A 93 9.09 -11.83 -21.11
N ARG A 94 7.93 -12.50 -21.15
CA ARG A 94 7.24 -12.82 -22.40
C ARG A 94 6.82 -11.58 -23.18
N PHE A 95 6.38 -10.54 -22.49
CA PHE A 95 6.04 -9.26 -23.09
C PHE A 95 7.29 -8.55 -23.65
N LYS A 96 8.39 -8.51 -22.89
CA LYS A 96 9.69 -7.94 -23.35
C LYS A 96 10.23 -8.64 -24.60
N HIS A 97 10.11 -9.96 -24.66
CA HIS A 97 10.53 -10.75 -25.82
C HIS A 97 9.51 -10.72 -26.98
N GLN A 98 8.49 -9.85 -26.92
CA GLN A 98 7.44 -9.71 -27.94
C GLN A 98 6.65 -10.99 -28.25
N THR A 99 6.72 -11.99 -27.36
CA THR A 99 5.93 -13.23 -27.45
C THR A 99 4.49 -13.04 -26.96
N LEU A 100 4.16 -11.83 -26.48
CA LEU A 100 2.87 -11.48 -25.91
C LEU A 100 2.52 -10.04 -26.28
N ILE A 101 1.28 -9.82 -26.73
CA ILE A 101 0.77 -8.49 -27.10
C ILE A 101 0.26 -7.80 -25.83
N LEU A 102 0.33 -6.46 -25.78
CA LEU A 102 -0.03 -5.65 -24.61
C LEU A 102 -1.40 -6.02 -24.00
N ASN A 103 -2.43 -6.18 -24.82
CA ASN A 103 -3.78 -6.50 -24.35
C ASN A 103 -3.82 -7.86 -23.64
N GLU A 104 -3.15 -8.87 -24.19
CA GLU A 104 -3.06 -10.18 -23.55
C GLU A 104 -2.24 -10.14 -22.25
N TYR A 105 -1.21 -9.29 -22.20
CA TYR A 105 -0.37 -9.13 -21.02
C TYR A 105 -1.20 -8.53 -19.89
N LEU A 106 -1.92 -7.44 -20.16
CA LEU A 106 -2.79 -6.77 -19.21
C LEU A 106 -3.88 -7.71 -18.68
N GLU A 107 -4.55 -8.46 -19.56
CA GLU A 107 -5.56 -9.45 -19.11
C GLU A 107 -4.96 -10.51 -18.17
N LYS A 108 -3.80 -11.06 -18.53
CA LYS A 108 -3.15 -12.12 -17.75
C LYS A 108 -2.65 -11.60 -16.41
N VAL A 109 -2.14 -10.37 -16.35
CA VAL A 109 -1.71 -9.69 -15.11
C VAL A 109 -2.91 -9.38 -14.21
N MET A 110 -4.01 -8.84 -14.76
CA MET A 110 -5.21 -8.52 -13.99
C MET A 110 -5.86 -9.74 -13.34
N ARG A 111 -5.74 -10.94 -13.95
CA ARG A 111 -6.22 -12.20 -13.34
C ARG A 111 -5.32 -12.72 -12.20
N LEU A 112 -4.10 -12.18 -12.07
CA LEU A 112 -3.09 -12.63 -11.12
C LEU A 112 -3.01 -11.76 -9.87
N ILE A 113 -3.42 -10.49 -9.95
CA ILE A 113 -3.43 -9.52 -8.85
C ILE A 113 -4.72 -9.68 -8.04
#